data_AF-F2WYM5-F1
#
_entry.id   AF-F2WYM5-F1
#
_cell.length_a   1.000
_cell.length_b   1.000
_cell.length_c   1.000
_cell.angle_alpha   90.00
_cell.angle_beta   90.00
_cell.angle_gamma   90.00
#
_symmetry.space_group_name_H-M   'P 1'
#
loop_
_entity.id
_entity.type
_entity.pdbx_description
1 polymer ?
#
loop_
_entity_poly.entity_id
_entity_poly.type
_entity_poly.pdbx_seq_one_letter_code
_entity_poly.pdbx_strand_id
1 'polypeptide(L)'
;EKFMNIKCRQSGLRPSCVVITCTVRALKMHGGLGTVVAGKPLPEELTKENLPALEKGCANLAHMVKLAKSFGVPVVVSVNRFVADTDAEVELIRQKAVEAGAETAVPITVWADGGDGGTDLAKAVVEACDRPSNFQLTYPDSASLKEKIETLAKVVYNADGVRYEPLAERKIKQFEDIGLGKLPVC
;
A
#
# COMPACT_ATOMS: atom_id res chain seq x y z
N GLU A 1 5.01 4.70 -1.67
CA GLU A 1 6.01 5.65 -1.17
C GLU A 1 6.93 6.15 -2.30
N LYS A 2 7.87 5.36 -2.84
CA LYS A 2 8.85 5.80 -3.85
C LYS A 2 8.26 6.47 -5.09
N PHE A 3 7.15 5.97 -5.60
CA PHE A 3 6.44 6.61 -6.71
C PHE A 3 6.04 8.06 -6.37
N MET A 4 5.56 8.30 -5.15
CA MET A 4 5.18 9.64 -4.67
C MET A 4 6.42 10.48 -4.35
N ASN A 5 7.34 9.98 -3.52
CA ASN A 5 8.45 10.77 -3.01
C ASN A 5 9.64 10.93 -3.97
N ILE A 6 9.74 10.10 -5.02
CA ILE A 6 10.81 10.17 -6.02
C ILE A 6 10.23 10.55 -7.38
N LYS A 7 9.39 9.70 -7.97
CA LYS A 7 8.90 9.91 -9.35
C LYS A 7 8.04 11.17 -9.45
N CYS A 8 7.01 11.32 -8.60
CA CYS A 8 6.15 12.51 -8.63
C CYS A 8 6.93 13.78 -8.28
N ARG A 9 7.83 13.71 -7.28
CA ARG A 9 8.75 14.79 -6.91
C ARG A 9 9.58 15.27 -8.12
N GLN A 10 10.19 14.36 -8.87
CA GLN A 10 11.07 14.71 -9.98
C GLN A 10 10.34 15.12 -11.26
N SER A 11 9.17 14.54 -11.51
CA SER A 11 8.41 14.78 -12.75
C SER A 11 7.36 15.88 -12.65
N GLY A 12 7.00 16.29 -11.43
CA GLY A 12 5.88 17.20 -11.18
C GLY A 12 4.50 16.54 -11.33
N LEU A 13 4.43 15.23 -11.57
CA LEU A 13 3.18 14.48 -11.61
C LEU A 13 2.44 14.58 -10.27
N ARG A 14 1.12 14.73 -10.32
CA ARG A 14 0.24 14.75 -9.15
C ARG A 14 -0.83 13.68 -9.32
N PRO A 15 -0.75 12.56 -8.57
CA PRO A 15 -1.71 11.47 -8.73
C PRO A 15 -3.11 11.86 -8.26
N SER A 16 -4.13 11.55 -9.06
CA SER A 16 -5.53 11.84 -8.71
C SER A 16 -6.18 10.77 -7.83
N CYS A 17 -5.68 9.54 -7.88
CA CYS A 17 -6.19 8.42 -7.11
C CYS A 17 -5.10 7.34 -6.96
N VAL A 18 -5.19 6.55 -5.89
CA VAL A 18 -4.40 5.32 -5.71
C VAL A 18 -5.34 4.12 -5.69
N VAL A 19 -5.01 3.09 -6.46
CA VAL A 19 -5.66 1.78 -6.34
C VAL A 19 -4.76 0.84 -5.55
N ILE A 20 -5.28 0.26 -4.47
CA ILE A 20 -4.60 -0.78 -3.70
C ILE A 20 -5.26 -2.12 -4.03
N THR A 21 -4.49 -3.07 -4.55
CA THR A 21 -4.99 -4.41 -4.88
C THR A 21 -4.63 -5.40 -3.78
N CYS A 22 -5.61 -6.21 -3.36
CA CYS A 22 -5.41 -7.29 -2.40
C CYS A 22 -6.14 -8.57 -2.83
N THR A 23 -5.83 -9.68 -2.16
CA THR A 23 -6.50 -10.97 -2.34
C THR A 23 -6.82 -11.55 -0.97
N VAL A 24 -7.88 -12.36 -0.88
CA VAL A 24 -8.27 -13.07 0.36
C VAL A 24 -7.11 -13.90 0.89
N ARG A 25 -6.45 -14.67 0.02
CA ARG A 25 -5.31 -15.52 0.39
C ARG A 25 -4.13 -14.74 0.97
N ALA A 26 -3.73 -13.64 0.34
CA ALA A 26 -2.61 -12.83 0.83
C ALA A 26 -2.93 -12.21 2.20
N LEU A 27 -4.17 -11.75 2.42
CA LEU A 27 -4.56 -11.22 3.71
C LEU A 27 -4.63 -12.32 4.77
N LYS A 28 -5.13 -13.52 4.47
CA LYS A 28 -5.03 -14.67 5.39
C LYS A 28 -3.58 -15.00 5.78
N MET A 29 -2.64 -14.93 4.83
CA MET A 29 -1.20 -15.06 5.13
C MET A 29 -0.71 -13.97 6.09
N HIS A 30 -1.10 -12.71 5.88
CA HIS A 30 -0.80 -11.63 6.81
C HIS A 30 -1.43 -11.84 8.20
N GLY A 31 -2.52 -12.59 8.29
CA GLY A 31 -3.11 -13.08 9.54
C GLY A 31 -2.27 -14.15 10.26
N GLY A 32 -1.29 -14.73 9.58
CA GLY A 32 -0.43 -15.81 10.06
C GLY A 32 -0.83 -17.20 9.57
N LEU A 33 -1.68 -17.30 8.53
CA LEU A 33 -2.14 -18.57 7.99
C LEU A 33 -1.30 -19.00 6.78
N GLY A 34 -0.55 -20.10 6.90
CA GLY A 34 0.23 -20.67 5.81
C GLY A 34 1.29 -19.74 5.19
N THR A 35 2.12 -20.30 4.31
CA THR A 35 3.10 -19.52 3.54
C THR A 35 3.11 -19.99 2.09
N VAL A 36 2.88 -19.07 1.15
CA VAL A 36 3.06 -19.35 -0.28
C VAL A 36 4.55 -19.39 -0.59
N VAL A 37 5.02 -20.52 -1.12
CA VAL A 37 6.39 -20.71 -1.58
C VAL A 37 6.35 -20.99 -3.08
N ALA A 38 7.12 -20.23 -3.85
CA ALA A 38 7.20 -20.41 -5.30
C ALA A 38 7.59 -21.84 -5.65
N GLY A 39 6.85 -22.46 -6.57
CA GLY A 39 7.06 -23.84 -7.01
C GLY A 39 6.50 -24.92 -6.08
N LYS A 40 5.86 -24.55 -4.95
CA LYS A 40 5.13 -25.50 -4.09
C LYS A 40 3.62 -25.38 -4.26
N PRO A 41 2.86 -26.47 -4.04
CA PRO A 41 1.40 -26.40 -3.97
C PRO A 41 0.94 -25.38 -2.95
N LEU A 42 -0.20 -24.76 -3.21
CA LEU A 42 -0.83 -23.82 -2.29
C LEU A 42 -1.22 -24.57 -1.00
N PRO A 43 -0.88 -24.04 0.19
CA PRO A 43 -1.36 -24.61 1.45
C PRO A 43 -2.88 -24.67 1.50
N GLU A 44 -3.42 -25.81 1.92
CA GLU A 44 -4.87 -26.06 1.90
C GLU A 44 -5.62 -25.09 2.83
N GLU A 45 -4.99 -24.70 3.94
CA GLU A 45 -5.55 -23.73 4.88
C GLU A 45 -5.80 -22.35 4.24
N LEU A 46 -5.09 -21.99 3.17
CA LEU A 46 -5.34 -20.75 2.42
C LEU A 46 -6.54 -20.85 1.48
N THR A 47 -6.99 -22.08 1.16
CA THR A 47 -8.14 -22.32 0.27
C THR A 47 -9.47 -22.45 1.02
N LYS A 48 -9.42 -22.64 2.34
CA LYS A 48 -10.61 -22.72 3.20
C LYS A 48 -10.97 -21.34 3.75
N GLU A 49 -12.26 -21.09 3.94
CA GLU A 49 -12.72 -19.87 4.59
C GLU A 49 -12.11 -19.72 5.98
N ASN A 50 -11.58 -18.54 6.29
CA ASN A 50 -11.11 -18.22 7.64
C ASN A 50 -11.22 -16.73 7.94
N LEU A 51 -12.40 -16.28 8.35
CA LEU A 51 -12.67 -14.88 8.70
C LEU A 51 -11.76 -14.34 9.81
N PRO A 52 -11.47 -15.08 10.91
CA PRO A 52 -10.56 -14.56 11.95
C PRO A 52 -9.15 -14.27 11.46
N ALA A 53 -8.55 -15.18 10.68
CA ALA A 53 -7.22 -14.96 10.10
C ALA A 53 -7.27 -13.80 9.09
N LEU A 54 -8.33 -13.73 8.28
CA LEU A 54 -8.52 -12.67 7.30
C LEU A 54 -8.66 -11.30 7.96
N GLU A 55 -9.47 -11.17 9.00
CA GLU A 55 -9.65 -9.93 9.77
C GLU A 55 -8.32 -9.45 10.35
N LYS A 56 -7.56 -10.34 10.99
CA LYS A 56 -6.22 -10.02 11.51
C LYS A 56 -5.29 -9.56 10.38
N GLY A 57 -5.35 -10.22 9.22
CA GLY A 57 -4.61 -9.85 8.03
C GLY A 57 -4.96 -8.49 7.44
N CYS A 58 -6.22 -8.06 7.58
CA CYS A 58 -6.69 -6.77 7.12
C CYS A 58 -6.01 -5.59 7.84
N ALA A 59 -5.31 -5.81 8.96
CA ALA A 59 -4.43 -4.80 9.55
C ALA A 59 -3.35 -4.32 8.57
N ASN A 60 -2.83 -5.20 7.71
CA ASN A 60 -1.90 -4.82 6.65
C ASN A 60 -2.57 -3.90 5.61
N LEU A 61 -3.76 -4.29 5.12
CA LEU A 61 -4.53 -3.49 4.17
C LEU A 61 -4.86 -2.11 4.75
N ALA A 62 -5.33 -2.06 6.01
CA ALA A 62 -5.67 -0.82 6.69
C ALA A 62 -4.46 0.11 6.80
N HIS A 63 -3.27 -0.41 7.09
CA HIS A 63 -2.04 0.37 7.07
C HIS A 63 -1.73 0.94 5.68
N MET A 64 -1.83 0.11 4.63
CA MET A 64 -1.59 0.55 3.25
C MET A 64 -2.57 1.64 2.81
N VAL A 65 -3.86 1.51 3.17
CA VAL A 65 -4.89 2.53 2.89
C VAL A 65 -4.56 3.84 3.59
N LYS A 66 -4.27 3.80 4.90
CA LYS A 66 -3.91 5.00 5.69
C LYS A 66 -2.65 5.68 5.15
N LEU A 67 -1.65 4.90 4.79
CA LEU A 67 -0.42 5.39 4.17
C LEU A 67 -0.70 6.06 2.82
N ALA A 68 -1.52 5.46 1.95
CA ALA A 68 -1.87 6.09 0.68
C ALA A 68 -2.67 7.38 0.87
N LYS A 69 -3.62 7.39 1.83
CA LYS A 69 -4.39 8.59 2.21
C LYS A 69 -3.52 9.70 2.78
N SER A 70 -2.41 9.38 3.46
CA SER A 70 -1.51 10.40 4.04
C SER A 70 -0.80 11.25 2.98
N PHE A 71 -0.72 10.79 1.73
CA PHE A 71 -0.29 11.61 0.59
C PHE A 71 -1.38 12.59 0.11
N GLY A 72 -2.56 12.63 0.74
CA GLY A 72 -3.65 13.54 0.41
C GLY A 72 -4.39 13.19 -0.88
N VAL A 73 -4.38 11.92 -1.27
CA VAL A 73 -5.04 11.41 -2.50
C VAL A 73 -6.15 10.41 -2.15
N PRO A 74 -7.27 10.41 -2.91
CA PRO A 74 -8.30 9.37 -2.85
C PRO A 74 -7.72 7.96 -3.03
N VAL A 75 -8.30 6.99 -2.32
CA VAL A 75 -7.85 5.59 -2.36
C VAL A 75 -9.03 4.67 -2.66
N VAL A 76 -8.89 3.83 -3.68
CA VAL A 76 -9.83 2.75 -3.99
C VAL A 76 -9.15 1.41 -3.74
N VAL A 77 -9.84 0.48 -3.10
CA VAL A 77 -9.35 -0.89 -2.93
C VAL A 77 -9.95 -1.79 -4.00
N SER A 78 -9.12 -2.62 -4.63
CA SER A 78 -9.56 -3.68 -5.52
C SER A 78 -9.31 -5.04 -4.87
N VAL A 79 -10.37 -5.83 -4.72
CA VAL A 79 -10.29 -7.18 -4.16
C VAL A 79 -10.28 -8.17 -5.33
N ASN A 80 -9.10 -8.67 -5.69
CA ASN A 80 -8.99 -9.61 -6.80
C ASN A 80 -9.48 -10.99 -6.35
N ARG A 81 -10.66 -11.38 -6.85
CA ARG A 81 -11.42 -12.56 -6.42
C ARG A 81 -10.92 -13.82 -7.11
N PHE A 82 -10.70 -14.87 -6.34
CA PHE A 82 -10.37 -16.21 -6.82
C PHE A 82 -11.51 -17.19 -6.55
N VAL A 83 -11.46 -18.36 -7.21
CA VAL A 83 -12.51 -19.39 -7.19
C VAL A 83 -12.86 -19.87 -5.77
N ALA A 84 -11.86 -19.96 -4.88
CA ALA A 84 -12.06 -20.44 -3.52
C ALA A 84 -12.51 -19.35 -2.53
N ASP A 85 -12.57 -18.08 -2.97
CA ASP A 85 -12.89 -16.97 -2.10
C ASP A 85 -14.41 -16.90 -1.87
N THR A 86 -14.84 -16.89 -0.61
CA THR A 86 -16.27 -16.79 -0.27
C THR A 86 -16.77 -15.35 -0.31
N ASP A 87 -18.08 -15.16 -0.47
CA ASP A 87 -18.68 -13.83 -0.42
C ASP A 87 -18.47 -13.16 0.95
N ALA A 88 -18.46 -13.94 2.04
CA ALA A 88 -18.22 -13.45 3.38
C ALA A 88 -16.79 -12.91 3.55
N GLU A 89 -15.78 -13.61 3.00
CA GLU A 89 -14.39 -13.15 3.01
C GLU A 89 -14.21 -11.86 2.21
N VAL A 90 -14.80 -11.80 1.00
CA VAL A 90 -14.74 -10.61 0.15
C VAL A 90 -15.41 -9.41 0.84
N GLU A 91 -16.58 -9.61 1.43
CA GLU A 91 -17.32 -8.53 2.10
C GLU A 91 -16.60 -8.02 3.35
N LEU A 92 -15.98 -8.90 4.14
CA LEU A 92 -15.14 -8.50 5.27
C LEU A 92 -14.00 -7.57 4.82
N ILE A 93 -13.31 -7.90 3.72
CA ILE A 93 -12.24 -7.05 3.18
C ILE A 93 -12.79 -5.67 2.79
N ARG A 94 -13.96 -5.64 2.13
CA ARG A 94 -14.58 -4.38 1.70
C ARG A 94 -14.88 -3.47 2.88
N GLN A 95 -15.48 -4.03 3.94
CA GLN A 95 -15.77 -3.32 5.18
C GLN A 95 -14.49 -2.77 5.81
N LYS A 96 -13.47 -3.61 6.02
CA LYS A 96 -12.19 -3.18 6.62
C LYS A 96 -11.45 -2.12 5.79
N ALA A 97 -11.54 -2.18 4.46
CA ALA A 97 -10.96 -1.17 3.58
C ALA A 97 -11.62 0.20 3.76
N VAL A 98 -12.96 0.24 3.78
CA VAL A 98 -13.72 1.48 3.97
C VAL A 98 -13.54 2.02 5.39
N GLU A 99 -13.56 1.16 6.42
CA GLU A 99 -13.24 1.53 7.80
C GLU A 99 -11.84 2.16 7.93
N ALA A 100 -10.87 1.71 7.12
CA ALA A 100 -9.53 2.28 7.09
C ALA A 100 -9.42 3.62 6.33
N GLY A 101 -10.50 4.07 5.67
CA GLY A 101 -10.58 5.34 4.97
C GLY A 101 -10.44 5.27 3.45
N ALA A 102 -10.58 4.08 2.86
CA ALA A 102 -10.74 3.97 1.40
C ALA A 102 -12.10 4.55 0.97
N GLU A 103 -12.14 5.16 -0.21
CA GLU A 103 -13.35 5.71 -0.79
C GLU A 103 -14.39 4.62 -1.10
N THR A 104 -13.90 3.46 -1.55
CA THR A 104 -14.68 2.26 -1.80
C THR A 104 -13.74 1.05 -1.96
N ALA A 105 -14.32 -0.14 -1.89
CA ALA A 105 -13.64 -1.39 -2.15
C ALA A 105 -14.48 -2.24 -3.13
N VAL A 106 -13.88 -2.59 -4.26
CA VAL A 106 -14.57 -3.24 -5.38
C VAL A 106 -13.97 -4.63 -5.62
N PRO A 107 -14.78 -5.71 -5.54
CA PRO A 107 -14.33 -7.02 -6.00
C PRO A 107 -14.19 -7.01 -7.52
N ILE A 108 -13.12 -7.62 -8.03
CA ILE A 108 -12.84 -7.73 -9.46
C ILE A 108 -12.59 -9.18 -9.85
N THR A 109 -12.93 -9.51 -11.09
CA THR A 109 -12.74 -10.83 -11.70
C THR A 109 -11.95 -10.75 -13.00
N VAL A 110 -11.11 -9.71 -13.17
CA VAL A 110 -10.34 -9.45 -14.41
C VAL A 110 -9.48 -10.63 -14.88
N TRP A 111 -9.09 -11.52 -13.97
CA TRP A 111 -8.36 -12.74 -14.31
C TRP A 111 -9.23 -13.74 -15.09
N ALA A 112 -10.51 -13.86 -14.76
CA ALA A 112 -11.46 -14.76 -15.41
C ALA A 112 -12.19 -14.09 -16.58
N ASP A 113 -12.62 -12.84 -16.39
CA ASP A 113 -13.56 -12.14 -17.28
C ASP A 113 -12.89 -11.01 -18.09
N GLY A 114 -11.57 -10.90 -18.05
CA GLY A 114 -10.82 -9.88 -18.77
C GLY A 114 -11.21 -8.45 -18.36
N GLY A 115 -11.34 -7.54 -19.33
CA GLY A 115 -11.68 -6.14 -19.06
C GLY A 115 -13.05 -5.96 -18.39
N ASP A 116 -14.02 -6.81 -18.74
CA ASP A 116 -15.40 -6.70 -18.26
C ASP A 116 -15.46 -6.88 -16.73
N GLY A 117 -14.67 -7.83 -16.19
CA GLY A 117 -14.53 -8.07 -14.75
C GLY A 117 -13.86 -6.95 -13.96
N GLY A 118 -13.45 -5.87 -14.62
CA GLY A 118 -12.88 -4.66 -14.01
C GLY A 118 -13.74 -3.40 -14.19
N THR A 119 -14.90 -3.50 -14.84
CA THR A 119 -15.72 -2.34 -15.22
C THR A 119 -16.14 -1.50 -14.01
N ASP A 120 -16.56 -2.13 -12.92
CA ASP A 120 -17.00 -1.41 -11.72
C ASP A 120 -15.82 -0.78 -10.96
N LEU A 121 -14.64 -1.41 -11.00
CA LEU A 121 -13.42 -0.78 -10.49
C LEU A 121 -13.07 0.46 -11.32
N ALA A 122 -13.18 0.39 -12.64
CA ALA A 122 -12.92 1.53 -13.51
C ALA A 122 -13.85 2.71 -13.20
N LYS A 123 -15.16 2.46 -13.02
CA LYS A 123 -16.13 3.49 -12.59
C LYS A 123 -15.74 4.10 -11.24
N ALA A 124 -15.42 3.27 -10.25
CA ALA A 124 -15.00 3.73 -8.92
C ALA A 124 -13.72 4.58 -8.97
N VAL A 125 -12.76 4.23 -9.84
CA VAL A 125 -11.54 5.00 -10.04
C VAL A 125 -11.82 6.35 -10.69
N VAL A 126 -12.70 6.40 -11.71
CA VAL A 126 -13.12 7.67 -12.32
C VAL A 126 -13.77 8.58 -11.27
N GLU A 127 -14.73 8.06 -10.50
CA GLU A 127 -15.38 8.82 -9.44
C GLU A 127 -14.39 9.31 -8.38
N ALA A 128 -13.43 8.48 -7.98
CA ALA A 128 -12.39 8.87 -7.02
C ALA A 128 -11.46 9.96 -7.59
N CYS A 129 -11.15 9.92 -8.89
CA CYS A 129 -10.33 10.95 -9.55
C CYS A 129 -11.01 12.32 -9.60
N ASP A 130 -12.35 12.37 -9.60
CA ASP A 130 -13.13 13.61 -9.59
C ASP A 130 -13.20 14.26 -8.19
N ARG A 131 -12.79 13.53 -7.13
CA ARG A 131 -12.77 14.06 -5.77
C ARG A 131 -11.60 15.03 -5.57
N PRO A 132 -11.76 16.05 -4.70
CA PRO A 132 -10.64 16.92 -4.34
C PRO A 132 -9.46 16.11 -3.78
N SER A 133 -8.26 16.41 -4.26
CA SER A 133 -7.01 15.86 -3.74
C SER A 133 -6.07 17.00 -3.34
N ASN A 134 -5.29 16.78 -2.29
CA ASN A 134 -4.24 17.68 -1.86
C ASN A 134 -2.93 16.90 -1.78
N PHE A 135 -2.41 16.51 -2.95
CA PHE A 135 -1.20 15.70 -3.02
C PHE A 135 -0.04 16.36 -2.27
N GLN A 136 0.54 15.63 -1.32
CA GLN A 136 1.67 16.07 -0.50
C GLN A 136 2.73 14.97 -0.41
N LEU A 137 3.99 15.40 -0.31
CA LEU A 137 5.13 14.52 -0.10
C LEU A 137 5.31 14.25 1.40
N THR A 138 5.92 13.12 1.74
CA THR A 138 6.10 12.72 3.15
C THR A 138 7.11 13.60 3.89
N TYR A 139 8.04 14.24 3.17
CA TYR A 139 9.08 15.11 3.72
C TYR A 139 9.50 16.20 2.71
N PRO A 140 9.99 17.37 3.16
CA PRO A 140 10.51 18.43 2.29
C PRO A 140 11.92 18.10 1.75
N ASP A 141 12.33 18.73 0.64
CA ASP A 141 13.69 18.58 0.07
C ASP A 141 14.80 19.04 1.02
N SER A 142 14.48 20.03 1.86
CA SER A 142 15.39 20.66 2.81
C SER A 142 15.68 19.80 4.05
N ALA A 143 14.92 18.72 4.29
CA ALA A 143 15.20 17.81 5.37
C ALA A 143 16.57 17.14 5.19
N SER A 144 17.29 16.93 6.30
CA SER A 144 18.52 16.13 6.30
C SER A 144 18.23 14.69 5.84
N LEU A 145 19.27 13.98 5.40
CA LEU A 145 19.09 12.58 4.97
C LEU A 145 18.55 11.72 6.12
N LYS A 146 19.00 11.97 7.36
CA LYS A 146 18.49 11.24 8.53
C LYS A 146 17.02 11.53 8.82
N GLU A 147 16.59 12.79 8.74
CA GLU A 147 15.17 13.13 8.94
C GLU A 147 14.29 12.50 7.86
N LYS A 148 14.73 12.48 6.60
CA LYS A 148 14.04 11.78 5.51
C LYS A 148 13.89 10.30 5.81
N ILE A 149 14.99 9.63 6.18
CA ILE A 149 15.01 8.20 6.53
C ILE A 149 14.11 7.91 7.73
N GLU A 150 14.21 8.70 8.80
CA GLU A 150 13.42 8.55 10.02
C GLU A 150 11.92 8.75 9.75
N THR A 151 11.57 9.75 8.94
CA THR A 151 10.18 10.02 8.55
C THR A 151 9.61 8.83 7.77
N LEU A 152 10.36 8.28 6.82
CA LEU A 152 9.94 7.08 6.10
C LEU A 152 9.79 5.88 7.04
N ALA A 153 10.74 5.65 7.93
CA ALA A 153 10.68 4.57 8.89
C ALA A 153 9.41 4.62 9.75
N LYS A 154 9.08 5.80 10.27
CA LYS A 154 7.92 6.01 11.14
C LYS A 154 6.60 6.00 10.38
N VAL A 155 6.49 6.76 9.29
CA VAL A 155 5.21 6.97 8.59
C VAL A 155 4.87 5.80 7.67
N VAL A 156 5.87 5.20 7.00
CA VAL A 156 5.65 4.18 5.97
C VAL A 156 5.70 2.78 6.58
N TYR A 157 6.61 2.56 7.54
CA TYR A 157 6.87 1.23 8.09
C TYR A 157 6.42 1.07 9.54
N ASN A 158 5.90 2.12 10.19
CA ASN A 158 5.53 2.13 11.61
C ASN A 158 6.68 1.68 12.54
N ALA A 159 7.92 1.97 12.16
CA ALA A 159 9.07 1.69 13.01
C ALA A 159 9.17 2.71 14.14
N ASP A 160 9.67 2.30 15.31
CA ASP A 160 9.89 3.20 16.45
C ASP A 160 10.97 4.26 16.17
N GLY A 161 11.93 3.93 15.29
CA GLY A 161 12.98 4.83 14.82
C GLY A 161 14.08 4.09 14.04
N VAL A 162 15.17 4.80 13.75
CA VAL A 162 16.28 4.28 12.95
C VAL A 162 17.60 4.31 13.73
N ARG A 163 18.33 3.20 13.69
CA ARG A 163 19.70 3.09 14.20
C ARG A 163 20.68 3.05 13.03
N TYR A 164 21.73 3.85 13.13
CA TYR A 164 22.78 3.93 12.13
C TYR A 164 24.06 3.25 12.63
N GLU A 165 24.63 2.38 11.81
CA GLU A 165 25.98 1.85 12.05
C GLU A 165 27.05 2.92 11.78
N PRO A 166 28.25 2.81 12.37
CA PRO A 166 29.32 3.80 12.18
C PRO A 166 29.67 4.06 10.71
N LEU A 167 29.57 3.05 9.84
CA LEU A 167 29.80 3.24 8.41
C LEU A 167 28.69 4.07 7.76
N ALA A 168 27.42 3.82 8.10
CA ALA A 168 26.27 4.57 7.60
C ALA A 168 26.35 6.04 8.02
N GLU A 169 26.69 6.30 9.29
CA GLU A 169 26.91 7.64 9.83
C GLU A 169 27.93 8.44 9.00
N ARG A 170 29.10 7.84 8.74
CA ARG A 170 30.16 8.47 7.93
C ARG A 170 29.70 8.73 6.49
N LYS A 171 28.96 7.80 5.89
CA LYS A 171 28.47 7.95 4.51
C LYS A 171 27.39 9.00 4.37
N ILE A 172 26.44 9.07 5.31
CA ILE A 172 25.40 10.10 5.33
C ILE A 172 26.06 11.49 5.40
N LYS A 173 26.99 11.68 6.34
CA LYS A 173 27.73 12.93 6.46
C LYS A 173 28.48 13.26 5.16
N GLN A 174 29.18 12.29 4.57
CA GLN A 174 29.90 12.48 3.32
C GLN A 174 28.95 12.95 2.20
N PHE A 175 27.76 12.36 2.07
CA PHE A 175 26.79 12.75 1.04
C PHE A 175 26.22 14.15 1.25
N GLU A 176 25.98 14.54 2.50
CA GLU A 176 25.56 15.91 2.83
C GLU A 176 26.67 16.92 2.51
N ASP A 177 27.92 16.63 2.91
CA ASP A 177 29.08 17.49 2.66
C ASP A 177 29.33 17.74 1.16
N ILE A 178 29.09 16.74 0.30
CA ILE A 178 29.27 16.87 -1.16
C ILE A 178 28.00 17.36 -1.89
N GLY A 179 26.97 17.80 -1.16
CA GLY A 179 25.77 18.42 -1.74
C GLY A 179 24.68 17.45 -2.22
N LEU A 180 24.79 16.16 -1.93
CA LEU A 180 23.77 15.15 -2.27
C LEU A 180 22.65 15.04 -1.22
N GLY A 181 22.74 15.75 -0.10
CA GLY A 181 21.77 15.69 1.00
C GLY A 181 20.34 16.10 0.62
N LYS A 182 20.17 16.87 -0.47
CA LYS A 182 18.86 17.29 -0.95
C LYS A 182 18.13 16.24 -1.79
N LEU A 183 18.81 15.18 -2.22
CA LEU A 183 18.19 14.10 -2.98
C LEU A 183 17.13 13.35 -2.15
N PRO A 184 16.13 12.72 -2.80
CA PRO A 184 15.19 11.85 -2.12
C PRO A 184 15.84 10.52 -1.71
N VAL A 185 15.24 9.85 -0.73
CA VAL A 185 15.70 8.57 -0.17
C VAL A 185 14.95 7.40 -0.83
N CYS A 186 15.65 6.31 -1.14
CA CYS A 186 15.13 5.08 -1.74
C CYS A 186 15.44 3.89 -0.83
#